data_AF-A4BV00-F1
#
_entry.id   AF-A4BV00-F1
#
_cell.length_a   1.000
_cell.length_b   1.000
_cell.length_c   1.000
_cell.angle_alpha   90.00
_cell.angle_beta   90.00
_cell.angle_gamma   90.00
#
_symmetry.space_group_name_H-M   'P 1'
#
loop_
_entity.id
_entity.type
_entity.pdbx_description
1 polymer ?
#
loop_
_entity_poly.entity_id
_entity_poly.type
_entity_poly.pdbx_seq_one_letter_code
_entity_poly.pdbx_strand_id
1 'polypeptide(L)'
;MTNKAEPDAERASAEEDSGAPPLSEIVGALLSASQRFVRDVGELLGLETRRAFQALAWMAALAVWAGLLGAGTWFLLLAAAYTALIDSGMVSAAALLLLAGLNLLGAVLGIVIIRRLSRALLFRAVRRVVLGESRYASVKPQNTGV
;
A
#
# COMPACT_ATOMS: atom_id res chain seq x y z
N MET A 1 20.78 75.18 51.16
CA MET A 1 22.09 74.71 50.63
C MET A 1 22.40 73.40 51.32
N THR A 2 22.42 72.23 50.71
CA THR A 2 22.16 71.84 49.32
C THR A 2 21.82 70.36 49.35
N ASN A 3 20.77 70.03 48.62
CA ASN A 3 20.30 68.71 48.28
C ASN A 3 21.44 67.88 47.65
N LYS A 4 21.68 66.65 48.11
CA LYS A 4 22.41 65.64 47.33
C LYS A 4 21.49 64.43 47.13
N ALA A 5 20.73 64.52 46.05
CA ALA A 5 20.11 63.41 45.37
C ALA A 5 21.22 62.61 44.64
N GLU A 6 21.29 61.32 44.93
CA GLU A 6 21.82 60.30 44.01
C GLU A 6 21.06 58.99 44.30
N PRO A 7 19.78 58.90 43.88
CA PRO A 7 19.25 57.64 43.37
C PRO A 7 19.92 57.36 42.01
N ASP A 8 19.77 56.16 41.45
CA ASP A 8 20.15 55.79 40.05
C ASP A 8 21.41 54.94 39.86
N ALA A 9 21.67 53.96 40.74
CA ALA A 9 22.58 52.84 40.42
C ALA A 9 21.95 51.44 40.54
N GLU A 10 20.69 51.33 40.96
CA GLU A 10 20.02 50.02 41.15
C GLU A 10 18.68 49.96 40.40
N ARG A 11 18.65 50.60 39.22
CA ARG A 11 17.62 50.45 38.19
C ARG A 11 18.17 49.83 36.90
N ALA A 12 19.33 49.17 36.97
CA ALA A 12 19.99 48.53 35.82
C ALA A 12 20.15 47.02 35.99
N SER A 13 19.16 46.35 36.60
CA SER A 13 18.99 44.89 36.44
C SER A 13 17.51 44.54 36.22
N ALA A 14 16.81 45.47 35.58
CA ALA A 14 15.62 45.20 34.80
C ALA A 14 16.02 45.23 33.31
N GLU A 15 16.89 44.31 32.91
CA GLU A 15 16.78 43.72 31.57
C GLU A 15 15.90 42.50 31.83
N GLU A 16 14.57 42.58 31.71
CA GLU A 16 13.93 42.46 30.39
C GLU A 16 14.74 41.55 29.47
N ASP A 17 14.87 40.29 29.92
CA ASP A 17 15.08 39.13 29.07
C ASP A 17 13.94 39.12 28.03
N SER A 18 14.19 39.86 26.95
CA SER A 18 13.29 40.07 25.84
C SER A 18 13.13 38.76 25.10
N GLY A 19 12.18 37.95 25.57
CA GLY A 19 10.97 37.68 24.79
C GLY A 19 11.12 36.83 23.52
N ALA A 20 12.24 36.17 23.31
CA ALA A 20 12.39 35.18 22.24
C ALA A 20 12.87 33.86 22.85
N PRO A 21 12.08 32.77 22.77
CA PRO A 21 12.54 31.47 23.25
C PRO A 21 13.83 31.12 22.51
N PRO A 22 14.87 30.64 23.22
CA PRO A 22 16.14 30.30 22.60
C PRO A 22 15.90 29.28 21.49
N LEU A 23 16.68 29.38 20.40
CA LEU A 23 16.54 28.50 19.23
C LEU A 23 16.60 27.00 19.61
N SER A 24 17.28 26.65 20.69
CA SER A 24 17.32 25.31 21.27
C SER A 24 15.95 24.82 21.77
N GLU A 25 15.12 25.69 22.34
CA GLU A 25 13.76 25.35 22.77
C GLU A 25 12.83 25.19 21.58
N ILE A 26 12.97 26.02 20.54
CA ILE A 26 12.20 25.88 19.30
C ILE A 26 12.55 24.56 18.60
N VAL A 27 13.84 24.24 18.49
CA VAL A 27 14.32 22.97 17.91
C VAL A 27 13.89 21.78 18.76
N GLY A 28 13.96 21.88 20.09
CA GLY A 28 13.49 20.84 21.01
C GLY A 28 11.98 20.62 20.93
N ALA A 29 11.21 21.70 20.81
CA ALA A 29 9.77 21.65 20.59
C ALA A 29 9.43 21.02 19.22
N LEU A 30 10.18 21.35 18.16
CA LEU A 30 9.98 20.79 16.83
C LEU A 30 10.37 19.30 16.78
N LEU A 31 11.46 18.91 17.44
CA LEU A 31 11.89 17.51 17.52
C LEU A 31 10.89 16.68 18.33
N SER A 32 10.44 17.17 19.47
CA SER A 32 9.43 16.47 20.27
C SER A 32 8.06 16.41 19.58
N ALA A 33 7.67 17.45 18.83
CA ALA A 33 6.47 17.44 18.00
C ALA A 33 6.56 16.42 16.85
N SER A 34 7.71 16.36 16.15
CA SER A 34 7.91 15.36 15.09
C SER A 34 7.92 13.93 15.64
N GLN A 35 8.51 13.71 16.82
CA GLN A 35 8.54 12.40 17.46
C GLN A 35 7.16 11.95 17.95
N ARG A 36 6.33 12.88 18.46
CA ARG A 36 4.91 12.61 18.78
C ARG A 36 4.11 12.26 17.52
N PHE A 37 4.28 13.02 16.45
CA PHE A 37 3.59 12.77 15.19
C PHE A 37 3.94 11.39 14.60
N VAL A 38 5.23 11.00 14.60
CA VAL A 38 5.66 9.67 14.14
C VAL A 38 5.03 8.56 14.98
N ARG A 39 4.90 8.76 16.29
CA ARG A 39 4.28 7.79 17.18
C ARG A 39 2.78 7.65 16.90
N ASP A 40 2.05 8.76 16.78
CA ASP A 40 0.61 8.76 16.53
C ASP A 40 0.29 8.17 15.15
N VAL A 41 1.08 8.51 14.13
CA VAL A 41 0.99 7.92 12.79
C VAL A 41 1.34 6.43 12.82
N GLY A 42 2.34 6.02 13.62
CA GLY A 42 2.71 4.62 13.80
C GLY A 42 1.60 3.79 14.45
N GLU A 43 0.91 4.32 15.46
CA GLU A 43 -0.22 3.66 16.11
C GLU A 43 -1.43 3.54 15.16
N LEU A 44 -1.76 4.61 14.41
CA LEU A 44 -2.82 4.55 13.39
C LEU A 44 -2.49 3.57 12.27
N LEU A 45 -1.27 3.64 11.71
CA LEU A 45 -0.81 2.73 10.66
C LEU A 45 -0.80 1.29 11.17
N GLY A 46 -0.39 1.03 12.41
CA GLY A 46 -0.41 -0.30 13.00
C GLY A 46 -1.82 -0.91 13.06
N LEU A 47 -2.82 -0.11 13.48
CA LEU A 47 -4.21 -0.55 13.57
C LEU A 47 -4.86 -0.72 12.19
N GLU A 48 -4.62 0.23 11.28
CA GLU A 48 -5.11 0.15 9.90
C GLU A 48 -4.49 -1.01 9.13
N THR A 49 -3.18 -1.23 9.28
CA THR A 49 -2.49 -2.35 8.65
C THR A 49 -3.01 -3.68 9.18
N ARG A 50 -3.26 -3.78 10.49
CA ARG A 50 -3.83 -5.00 11.08
C ARG A 50 -5.23 -5.28 10.56
N ARG A 51 -6.06 -4.25 10.41
CA ARG A 51 -7.42 -4.38 9.85
C ARG A 51 -7.39 -4.69 8.35
N ALA A 52 -6.52 -4.03 7.59
CA ALA A 52 -6.33 -4.28 6.16
C ALA A 52 -5.78 -5.70 5.91
N PHE A 53 -4.83 -6.15 6.73
CA PHE A 53 -4.29 -7.49 6.68
C PHE A 53 -5.34 -8.55 7.04
N GLN A 54 -6.18 -8.29 8.04
CA GLN A 54 -7.29 -9.18 8.39
C GLN A 54 -8.31 -9.29 7.24
N ALA A 55 -8.66 -8.18 6.60
CA ALA A 55 -9.52 -8.19 5.42
C ALA A 55 -8.87 -8.95 4.25
N LEU A 56 -7.58 -8.74 4.01
CA LEU A 56 -6.82 -9.45 2.98
C LEU A 56 -6.76 -10.96 3.25
N ALA A 57 -6.57 -11.37 4.51
CA ALA A 57 -6.57 -12.77 4.92
C ALA A 57 -7.94 -13.43 4.66
N TRP A 58 -9.04 -12.74 4.98
CA TRP A 58 -10.38 -13.22 4.66
C TRP A 58 -10.63 -13.31 3.16
N MET A 59 -10.21 -12.30 2.39
CA MET A 59 -10.30 -12.34 0.92
C MET A 59 -9.50 -13.51 0.34
N ALA A 60 -8.30 -13.76 0.85
CA ALA A 60 -7.48 -14.89 0.43
C ALA A 60 -8.14 -16.23 0.79
N ALA A 61 -8.66 -16.37 2.01
CA ALA A 61 -9.37 -17.58 2.43
C ALA A 61 -10.61 -17.84 1.57
N LEU A 62 -11.42 -16.81 1.30
CA LEU A 62 -12.58 -16.89 0.41
C LEU A 62 -12.19 -17.22 -1.03
N ALA A 63 -11.09 -16.65 -1.54
CA ALA A 63 -10.58 -16.95 -2.87
C ALA A 63 -10.13 -18.42 -2.98
N VAL A 64 -9.44 -18.94 -1.96
CA VAL A 64 -9.05 -20.36 -1.89
C VAL A 64 -10.29 -21.26 -1.83
N TRP A 65 -11.25 -20.93 -0.97
CA TRP A 65 -12.51 -21.68 -0.84
C TRP A 65 -13.30 -21.70 -2.16
N ALA A 66 -13.46 -20.54 -2.80
CA ALA A 66 -14.12 -20.42 -4.10
C ALA A 66 -13.36 -21.20 -5.18
N GLY A 67 -12.02 -21.16 -5.17
CA GLY A 67 -11.18 -21.95 -6.07
C GLY A 67 -11.39 -23.46 -5.88
N LEU A 68 -11.48 -23.92 -4.63
CA LEU A 68 -11.72 -25.33 -4.32
C LEU A 68 -13.12 -25.78 -4.76
N LEU A 69 -14.16 -25.00 -4.46
CA LEU A 69 -15.52 -25.27 -4.92
C LEU A 69 -15.64 -25.24 -6.44
N GLY A 70 -14.99 -24.28 -7.09
CA GLY A 70 -14.95 -24.16 -8.55
C GLY A 70 -14.27 -25.37 -9.19
N ALA A 71 -13.11 -25.79 -8.66
CA ALA A 71 -12.42 -26.99 -9.11
C ALA A 71 -13.26 -28.25 -8.89
N GLY A 72 -13.88 -28.40 -7.71
CA GLY A 72 -14.78 -29.52 -7.42
C GLY A 72 -15.96 -29.57 -8.39
N THR A 73 -16.62 -28.43 -8.62
CA THR A 73 -17.72 -28.32 -9.59
C THR A 73 -17.27 -28.71 -11.00
N TRP A 74 -16.09 -28.26 -11.42
CA TRP A 74 -15.53 -28.63 -12.72
C TRP A 74 -15.33 -30.15 -12.85
N PHE A 75 -14.79 -30.82 -11.84
CA PHE A 75 -14.64 -32.28 -11.84
C PHE A 75 -16.00 -33.01 -11.84
N LEU A 76 -17.00 -32.50 -11.09
CA LEU A 76 -18.35 -33.06 -11.13
C LEU A 76 -18.99 -32.92 -12.52
N LEU A 77 -18.80 -31.79 -13.18
CA LEU A 77 -19.28 -31.58 -14.56
C LEU A 77 -18.60 -32.54 -15.53
N LEU A 78 -17.29 -32.76 -15.40
CA LEU A 78 -16.58 -33.74 -16.21
C LEU A 78 -17.09 -35.16 -15.95
N ALA A 79 -17.32 -35.53 -14.69
CA ALA A 79 -17.89 -36.84 -14.35
C ALA A 79 -19.29 -37.02 -14.96
N ALA A 80 -20.17 -36.02 -14.85
CA ALA A 80 -21.50 -36.04 -15.44
C ALA A 80 -21.46 -36.10 -16.98
N ALA A 81 -20.54 -35.34 -17.61
CA ALA A 81 -20.33 -35.39 -19.05
C ALA A 81 -19.82 -36.76 -19.50
N TYR A 82 -18.88 -37.35 -18.76
CA TYR A 82 -18.38 -38.70 -19.03
C TYR A 82 -19.52 -39.72 -18.97
N THR A 83 -20.32 -39.75 -17.91
CA THR A 83 -21.45 -40.68 -17.78
C THR A 83 -22.45 -40.50 -18.92
N ALA A 84 -22.81 -39.26 -19.26
CA ALA A 84 -23.72 -38.98 -20.37
C ALA A 84 -23.16 -39.46 -21.74
N LEU A 85 -21.85 -39.33 -21.97
CA LEU A 85 -21.21 -39.84 -23.18
C LEU A 85 -21.26 -41.36 -23.25
N ILE A 86 -21.00 -42.06 -22.15
CA ILE A 86 -21.11 -43.52 -22.11
C ILE A 86 -22.55 -43.96 -22.35
N ASP A 87 -23.52 -43.31 -21.71
CA ASP A 87 -24.95 -43.61 -21.88
C ASP A 87 -25.44 -43.39 -23.33
N SER A 88 -24.79 -42.50 -24.08
CA SER A 88 -25.05 -42.31 -25.52
C SER A 88 -24.48 -43.41 -26.42
N GLY A 89 -23.84 -44.43 -25.85
CA GLY A 89 -23.21 -45.54 -26.57
C GLY A 89 -21.78 -45.26 -27.02
N MET A 90 -21.16 -44.18 -26.55
CA MET A 90 -19.79 -43.84 -26.90
C MET A 90 -18.79 -44.77 -26.21
N VAL A 91 -17.75 -45.19 -26.94
CA VAL A 91 -16.68 -46.02 -26.39
C VAL A 91 -15.90 -45.22 -25.34
N SER A 92 -15.66 -45.83 -24.18
CA SER A 92 -15.00 -45.17 -23.03
C SER A 92 -13.68 -44.48 -23.38
N ALA A 93 -12.85 -45.10 -24.23
CA ALA A 93 -11.59 -44.50 -24.68
C ALA A 93 -11.80 -43.17 -25.44
N ALA A 94 -12.83 -43.08 -26.28
CA ALA A 94 -13.15 -41.87 -27.04
C ALA A 94 -13.67 -40.76 -26.11
N ALA A 95 -14.52 -41.11 -25.14
CA ALA A 95 -15.02 -40.16 -24.14
C ALA A 95 -13.87 -39.58 -23.28
N LEU A 96 -12.94 -40.42 -22.83
CA LEU A 96 -11.76 -39.99 -22.08
C LEU A 96 -10.85 -39.09 -22.92
N LEU A 97 -10.64 -39.39 -24.21
CA LEU A 97 -9.86 -38.53 -25.10
C LEU A 97 -10.50 -37.14 -25.29
N LEU A 98 -11.82 -37.07 -25.44
CA LEU A 98 -12.54 -35.81 -25.53
C LEU A 98 -12.41 -34.98 -24.24
N LEU A 99 -12.61 -35.61 -23.08
CA LEU A 99 -12.45 -34.94 -21.78
C LEU A 99 -11.00 -34.50 -21.52
N ALA A 100 -10.02 -35.31 -21.94
CA ALA A 100 -8.61 -34.94 -21.87
C ALA A 100 -8.30 -33.72 -22.75
N GLY A 101 -8.85 -33.68 -23.97
CA GLY A 101 -8.76 -32.51 -24.86
C GLY A 101 -9.37 -31.25 -24.23
N LEU A 102 -10.53 -31.38 -23.59
CA LEU A 102 -11.18 -30.26 -22.88
C LEU A 102 -10.34 -29.75 -21.70
N ASN A 103 -9.72 -30.66 -20.93
CA ASN A 103 -8.81 -30.27 -19.85
C ASN A 103 -7.55 -29.59 -20.38
N LEU A 104 -6.96 -30.09 -21.47
CA LEU A 104 -5.80 -29.47 -22.09
C LEU A 104 -6.12 -28.06 -22.60
N LEU A 105 -7.29 -27.88 -23.21
CA LEU A 105 -7.75 -26.56 -23.65
C LEU A 105 -7.92 -25.61 -22.46
N GLY A 106 -8.55 -26.07 -21.38
CA GLY A 106 -8.68 -25.31 -20.13
C GLY A 106 -7.31 -24.90 -19.56
N ALA A 107 -6.34 -25.82 -19.54
CA ALA A 107 -4.99 -25.55 -19.07
C ALA A 107 -4.26 -24.50 -19.93
N VAL A 108 -4.32 -24.63 -21.26
CA VAL A 108 -3.73 -23.66 -22.20
C VAL A 108 -4.35 -22.28 -22.01
N LEU A 109 -5.68 -22.20 -21.92
CA LEU A 109 -6.38 -20.94 -21.74
C LEU A 109 -6.03 -20.29 -20.40
N GLY A 110 -5.96 -21.07 -19.33
CA GLY A 110 -5.51 -20.64 -18.01
C GLY A 110 -4.09 -20.05 -18.05
N ILE A 111 -3.15 -20.74 -18.69
CA ILE A 111 -1.77 -20.25 -18.87
C ILE A 111 -1.75 -18.92 -19.64
N VAL A 112 -2.51 -18.80 -20.73
CA VAL A 112 -2.59 -17.56 -21.52
C VAL A 112 -3.14 -16.41 -20.67
N ILE A 113 -4.22 -16.64 -19.93
CA ILE A 113 -4.85 -15.64 -19.06
C ILE A 113 -3.86 -15.19 -17.98
N ILE A 114 -3.25 -16.14 -17.24
CA ILE A 114 -2.25 -15.83 -16.20
C ILE A 114 -1.11 -15.00 -16.79
N ARG A 115 -0.56 -15.38 -17.95
CA ARG A 115 0.52 -14.62 -18.61
C ARG A 115 0.09 -13.20 -18.98
N ARG A 116 -1.16 -12.98 -19.40
CA ARG A 116 -1.68 -11.64 -19.70
C ARG A 116 -1.85 -10.80 -18.44
N LEU A 117 -2.43 -11.37 -17.38
CA LEU A 117 -2.63 -10.66 -16.10
C LEU A 117 -1.30 -10.34 -15.41
N SER A 118 -0.35 -11.27 -15.37
CA SER A 118 0.98 -11.03 -14.78
C SER A 118 1.71 -9.88 -15.47
N ARG A 119 1.65 -9.80 -16.82
CA ARG A 119 2.22 -8.68 -17.57
C ARG A 119 1.54 -7.35 -17.25
N ALA A 120 0.23 -7.34 -17.04
CA ALA A 120 -0.52 -6.12 -16.72
C ALA A 120 -0.25 -5.61 -15.29
N LEU A 121 -0.07 -6.53 -14.33
CA LEU A 121 0.14 -6.21 -12.90
C LEU A 121 1.58 -5.77 -12.60
N LEU A 122 2.58 -6.54 -13.05
CA LEU A 122 3.99 -6.28 -12.73
C LEU A 122 4.51 -4.95 -13.28
N PHE A 123 4.00 -4.51 -14.44
CA PHE A 123 4.56 -3.37 -15.16
C PHE A 123 3.87 -2.03 -14.88
N ARG A 124 2.67 -1.99 -14.31
CA ARG A 124 1.98 -0.72 -14.01
C ARG A 124 2.27 -0.23 -12.59
N ALA A 125 2.20 -1.12 -11.60
CA ALA A 125 2.43 -0.77 -10.21
C ALA A 125 3.91 -0.41 -9.96
N VAL A 126 4.84 -1.25 -10.42
CA VAL A 126 6.28 -0.99 -10.27
C VAL A 126 6.71 0.24 -11.07
N ARG A 127 6.24 0.44 -12.31
CA ARG A 127 6.55 1.69 -13.02
C ARG A 127 5.99 2.93 -12.35
N ARG A 128 4.79 2.87 -11.77
CA ARG A 128 4.22 4.06 -11.11
C ARG A 128 5.01 4.43 -9.85
N VAL A 129 5.56 3.44 -9.14
CA VAL A 129 6.39 3.65 -7.95
C VAL A 129 7.83 4.05 -8.32
N VAL A 130 8.42 3.41 -9.35
CA VAL A 130 9.82 3.64 -9.76
C VAL A 130 9.97 4.87 -10.66
N LEU A 131 8.97 5.18 -11.50
CA LEU A 131 8.94 6.40 -12.35
C LEU A 131 8.08 7.51 -11.73
N GLY A 132 7.65 7.33 -10.47
CA GLY A 132 6.94 8.34 -9.70
C GLY A 132 7.84 9.53 -9.37
N GLU A 133 7.67 10.59 -10.17
CA GLU A 133 7.98 11.98 -9.85
C GLU A 133 9.44 12.35 -9.55
N SER A 134 10.28 12.38 -10.59
CA SER A 134 11.28 13.45 -10.77
C SER A 134 10.63 14.81 -11.05
N ARG A 135 9.53 15.14 -10.35
CA ARG A 135 8.77 16.40 -10.49
C ARG A 135 9.31 17.52 -9.59
N TYR A 136 10.60 17.42 -9.22
CA TYR A 136 11.36 18.48 -8.53
C TYR A 136 12.52 19.04 -9.36
N ALA A 137 12.75 18.58 -10.59
CA ALA A 137 13.82 19.09 -11.44
C ALA A 137 13.43 20.34 -12.26
N SER A 138 12.37 21.06 -11.89
CA SER A 138 11.98 22.30 -12.58
C SER A 138 11.57 23.41 -11.62
N VAL A 139 12.40 23.68 -10.60
CA VAL A 139 12.49 25.03 -10.05
C VAL A 139 13.56 25.76 -10.86
N LYS A 140 13.12 26.38 -11.96
CA LYS A 140 13.93 27.33 -12.72
C LYS A 140 14.13 28.56 -11.81
N PRO A 141 15.38 28.98 -11.50
CA PRO A 141 15.56 30.22 -10.75
C PRO A 141 14.98 31.37 -11.55
N GLN A 142 14.01 32.07 -10.95
CA GLN A 142 13.58 33.37 -11.47
C GLN A 142 14.78 34.29 -11.41
N ASN A 143 15.30 34.62 -12.58
CA ASN A 143 16.26 35.69 -12.79
C ASN A 143 15.53 37.02 -12.49
N THR A 144 15.63 37.50 -11.26
CA THR A 144 15.28 38.89 -10.90
C THR A 144 16.43 39.79 -11.32
N GLY A 145 16.42 40.18 -12.59
CA GLY A 145 17.18 41.33 -13.08
C GLY A 145 16.29 42.57 -13.03
N VAL A 146 16.51 43.43 -12.04
CA VAL A 146 16.26 44.88 -12.07
C VAL A 146 17.42 45.55 -11.35
#